data_AF-A0A840XKR0-F1
#
_entry.id   AF-A0A840XKR0-F1
#
_cell.length_a   1.000
_cell.length_b   1.000
_cell.length_c   1.000
_cell.angle_alpha   90.00
_cell.angle_beta   90.00
_cell.angle_gamma   90.00
#
_symmetry.space_group_name_H-M   'P 1'
#
loop_
_entity.id
_entity.type
_entity.pdbx_description
1 polymer ?
#
loop_
_entity_poly.entity_id
_entity_poly.type
_entity_poly.pdbx_seq_one_letter_code
_entity_poly.pdbx_strand_id
1 'polypeptide(L)'
;MNLPPLVQSFVLHFGEMGSRWGINRTVGQIYALLYVSPRPLCADDIVEALGVSRSNVSMGLRELQAWNLVLLRHIPDDRRDHFTTPEDVWQILRVLAEERKKREVDPTLSVLRELLMQTPTSEAERHAQARMAEMHGLIERLTTWYEDVKKLETERLAALLALGAKVTRLLEAKDRVVGLVRGRKEG
;
A
#
# COMPACT_ATOMS: atom_id res chain seq x y z
N MET A 1 -19.88 -3.18 -18.42
CA MET A 1 -18.92 -4.24 -18.07
C MET A 1 -19.38 -5.54 -18.69
N ASN A 2 -18.51 -6.22 -19.43
CA ASN A 2 -18.73 -7.56 -19.96
C ASN A 2 -17.85 -8.54 -19.19
N LEU A 3 -18.29 -8.95 -18.00
CA LEU A 3 -17.50 -9.75 -17.06
C LEU A 3 -18.40 -10.79 -16.36
N PRO A 4 -17.85 -11.97 -15.99
CA PRO A 4 -18.56 -12.90 -15.11
C PRO A 4 -18.95 -12.22 -13.79
N PRO A 5 -20.12 -12.55 -13.19
CA PRO A 5 -20.63 -11.85 -12.00
C PRO A 5 -19.66 -11.78 -10.81
N LEU A 6 -18.88 -12.85 -10.59
CA LEU A 6 -17.84 -12.88 -9.55
C LEU A 6 -16.75 -11.83 -9.81
N VAL A 7 -16.21 -11.81 -11.04
CA VAL A 7 -15.15 -10.88 -11.45
C VAL A 7 -15.64 -9.44 -11.42
N GLN A 8 -16.86 -9.20 -11.90
CA GLN A 8 -17.48 -7.88 -11.87
C GLN A 8 -17.60 -7.36 -10.42
N SER A 9 -18.06 -8.20 -9.50
CA SER A 9 -18.18 -7.83 -8.08
C SER A 9 -16.83 -7.47 -7.47
N PHE A 10 -15.78 -8.26 -7.76
CA PHE A 10 -14.42 -7.98 -7.31
C PHE A 10 -13.90 -6.66 -7.88
N VAL A 11 -14.02 -6.45 -9.19
CA VAL A 11 -13.57 -5.22 -9.88
C VAL A 11 -14.25 -3.98 -9.32
N LEU A 12 -15.58 -4.03 -9.13
CA LEU A 12 -16.34 -2.92 -8.57
C LEU A 12 -15.90 -2.58 -7.14
N HIS A 13 -15.79 -3.61 -6.28
CA HIS A 13 -15.38 -3.43 -4.90
C HIS A 13 -13.96 -2.86 -4.80
N PHE A 14 -13.02 -3.39 -5.58
CA PHE A 14 -11.63 -2.94 -5.56
C PHE A 14 -11.49 -1.48 -6.03
N GLY A 15 -12.27 -1.08 -7.04
CA GLY A 15 -12.36 0.32 -7.46
C GLY A 15 -12.84 1.26 -6.35
N GLU A 16 -13.87 0.85 -5.60
CA GLU A 16 -14.41 1.62 -4.47
C GLU A 16 -13.43 1.70 -3.30
N MET A 17 -12.77 0.59 -2.97
CA MET A 17 -11.70 0.53 -1.98
C MET A 17 -10.56 1.47 -2.36
N GLY A 18 -10.10 1.44 -3.62
CA GLY A 18 -9.04 2.32 -4.12
C GLY A 18 -9.38 3.81 -3.94
N SER A 19 -10.62 4.21 -4.23
CA SER A 19 -11.06 5.60 -4.04
C SER A 19 -11.00 6.07 -2.59
N ARG A 20 -11.26 5.19 -1.62
CA ARG A 20 -11.12 5.52 -0.19
C ARG A 20 -9.66 5.72 0.23
N TRP A 21 -8.71 5.22 -0.55
CA TRP A 21 -7.27 5.36 -0.31
C TRP A 21 -6.60 6.40 -1.23
N GLY A 22 -7.39 7.24 -1.89
CA GLY A 22 -6.90 8.31 -2.77
C GLY A 22 -6.51 7.85 -4.19
N ILE A 23 -6.85 6.62 -4.58
CA ILE A 23 -6.61 6.08 -5.93
C ILE A 23 -7.86 6.29 -6.79
N ASN A 24 -7.69 6.72 -8.05
CA ASN A 24 -8.81 6.87 -8.97
C ASN A 24 -9.59 5.55 -9.14
N ARG A 25 -10.93 5.60 -9.05
CA ARG A 25 -11.81 4.43 -9.13
C ARG A 25 -11.51 3.53 -10.34
N THR A 26 -11.38 4.14 -11.52
CA THR A 26 -11.15 3.41 -12.77
C THR A 26 -9.78 2.75 -12.78
N VAL A 27 -8.77 3.40 -12.20
CA VAL A 27 -7.41 2.84 -12.07
C VAL A 27 -7.44 1.58 -11.21
N GLY A 28 -8.15 1.62 -10.08
CA GLY A 28 -8.40 0.44 -9.25
C GLY A 28 -9.13 -0.67 -10.00
N GLN A 29 -10.15 -0.33 -10.81
CA GLN A 29 -10.89 -1.31 -11.62
C GLN A 29 -10.01 -1.97 -12.71
N ILE A 30 -9.15 -1.19 -13.39
CA ILE A 30 -8.20 -1.70 -14.37
C ILE A 30 -7.22 -2.67 -13.70
N TYR A 31 -6.66 -2.28 -12.55
CA TYR A 31 -5.76 -3.15 -11.81
C TYR A 31 -6.44 -4.44 -11.37
N ALA A 32 -7.65 -4.35 -10.81
CA ALA A 32 -8.40 -5.52 -10.36
C ALA A 32 -8.72 -6.48 -11.51
N LEU A 33 -9.07 -5.95 -12.70
CA LEU A 33 -9.28 -6.76 -13.88
C LEU A 33 -8.00 -7.48 -14.30
N LEU A 34 -6.87 -6.77 -14.37
CA LEU A 34 -5.57 -7.35 -14.73
C LEU A 34 -5.13 -8.43 -13.73
N TYR A 35 -5.35 -8.19 -12.43
CA TYR A 35 -4.97 -9.09 -11.33
C TYR A 35 -5.67 -10.46 -11.40
N VAL A 36 -6.95 -10.49 -11.81
CA VAL A 36 -7.72 -11.74 -11.92
C VAL A 36 -7.75 -12.30 -13.34
N SER A 37 -7.09 -11.64 -14.30
CA SER A 37 -7.06 -12.10 -15.68
C SER A 37 -6.09 -13.27 -15.83
N PRO A 38 -6.49 -14.39 -16.46
CA PRO A 38 -5.58 -15.53 -16.68
C PRO A 38 -4.54 -15.26 -17.79
N ARG A 39 -4.70 -14.17 -18.55
CA ARG A 39 -3.80 -13.77 -19.63
C ARG A 39 -3.50 -12.27 -19.58
N PRO A 40 -2.36 -11.83 -20.12
CA PRO A 40 -2.14 -10.40 -20.37
C PRO A 40 -3.25 -9.82 -21.26
N LEU A 41 -3.66 -8.59 -20.97
CA LEU A 41 -4.73 -7.88 -21.67
C LEU A 41 -4.17 -6.65 -22.39
N CYS A 42 -4.63 -6.40 -23.61
CA CYS A 42 -4.37 -5.13 -24.30
C CYS A 42 -5.38 -4.06 -23.88
N ALA A 43 -5.14 -2.80 -24.27
CA ALA A 43 -6.05 -1.69 -23.94
C ALA A 43 -7.49 -1.93 -24.44
N ASP A 44 -7.66 -2.58 -25.59
CA ASP A 44 -8.99 -2.83 -26.18
C ASP A 44 -9.76 -3.90 -25.40
N ASP A 45 -9.07 -4.96 -24.93
CA ASP A 45 -9.65 -5.96 -24.01
C ASP A 45 -10.21 -5.28 -22.74
N ILE A 46 -9.46 -4.33 -22.18
CA ILE A 46 -9.83 -3.62 -20.94
C ILE A 46 -11.02 -2.67 -21.19
N VAL A 47 -11.03 -1.97 -22.33
CA VAL A 47 -12.16 -1.12 -22.74
C VAL A 47 -13.44 -1.95 -22.82
N GLU A 48 -13.40 -3.09 -23.50
CA GLU A 48 -14.55 -3.97 -23.66
C GLU A 48 -15.03 -4.53 -22.32
N ALA A 49 -14.09 -5.07 -21.52
CA ALA A 49 -14.39 -5.68 -20.23
C ALA A 49 -15.01 -4.68 -19.25
N LEU A 50 -14.44 -3.48 -19.14
CA LEU A 50 -14.88 -2.49 -18.14
C LEU A 50 -16.01 -1.58 -18.66
N GLY A 51 -16.14 -1.40 -19.96
CA GLY A 51 -17.07 -0.44 -20.56
C GLY A 51 -16.69 1.02 -20.26
N VAL A 52 -15.39 1.32 -20.19
CA VAL A 52 -14.85 2.67 -19.98
C VAL A 52 -14.14 3.17 -21.23
N SER A 53 -13.96 4.48 -21.37
CA SER A 53 -13.34 5.05 -22.57
C SER A 53 -11.88 4.60 -22.74
N ARG A 54 -11.41 4.56 -23.99
CA ARG A 54 -10.01 4.25 -24.30
C ARG A 54 -9.03 5.23 -23.66
N SER A 55 -9.40 6.52 -23.58
CA SER A 55 -8.61 7.53 -22.88
C SER A 55 -8.46 7.22 -21.38
N ASN A 56 -9.53 6.75 -20.72
CA ASN A 56 -9.48 6.35 -19.32
C ASN A 56 -8.60 5.11 -19.12
N VAL A 57 -8.68 4.13 -20.01
CA VAL A 57 -7.79 2.95 -19.96
C VAL A 57 -6.33 3.38 -20.13
N SER A 58 -6.00 4.20 -21.13
CA SER A 58 -4.63 4.67 -21.35
C SER A 58 -4.09 5.53 -20.20
N MET A 59 -4.92 6.36 -19.56
CA MET A 59 -4.52 7.09 -18.36
C MET A 59 -4.27 6.14 -17.19
N GLY A 60 -5.17 5.19 -16.95
CA GLY A 60 -5.04 4.27 -15.83
C GLY A 60 -3.88 3.30 -15.96
N LEU A 61 -3.60 2.79 -17.17
CA LEU A 61 -2.41 1.98 -17.42
C LEU A 61 -1.13 2.76 -17.17
N ARG A 62 -1.04 4.02 -17.63
CA ARG A 62 0.11 4.90 -17.34
C ARG A 62 0.29 5.13 -15.84
N GLU A 63 -0.80 5.35 -15.12
CA GLU A 63 -0.76 5.51 -13.66
C GLU A 63 -0.25 4.23 -12.98
N LEU A 64 -0.81 3.06 -13.33
CA LEU A 64 -0.37 1.78 -12.78
C LEU A 64 1.08 1.45 -13.12
N GLN A 65 1.55 1.81 -14.31
CA GLN A 65 2.96 1.68 -14.70
C GLN A 65 3.85 2.59 -13.88
N ALA A 66 3.43 3.84 -13.64
CA ALA A 66 4.19 4.75 -12.79
C ALA A 66 4.33 4.17 -11.37
N TRP A 67 3.29 3.55 -10.84
CA TRP A 67 3.29 2.83 -9.55
C TRP A 67 3.96 1.44 -9.61
N ASN A 68 4.55 1.04 -10.74
CA ASN A 68 5.17 -0.28 -10.93
C ASN A 68 4.24 -1.48 -10.64
N LEU A 69 2.91 -1.27 -10.71
CA LEU A 69 1.90 -2.29 -10.37
C LEU A 69 1.53 -3.19 -11.54
N VAL A 70 1.87 -2.81 -12.76
CA VAL A 70 1.62 -3.59 -13.97
C VAL A 70 2.90 -3.85 -14.73
N LEU A 71 2.93 -5.00 -15.41
CA LEU A 71 4.03 -5.48 -16.22
C LEU A 71 3.62 -5.45 -17.68
N LEU A 72 4.49 -4.89 -18.53
CA LEU A 72 4.33 -4.99 -19.98
C LEU A 72 4.77 -6.40 -20.44
N ARG A 73 3.96 -6.99 -21.32
CA ARG A 73 4.20 -8.28 -21.96
C ARG A 73 4.08 -8.11 -23.47
N HIS A 74 5.07 -8.63 -24.19
CA HIS A 74 5.03 -8.74 -25.64
C HIS A 74 4.54 -10.12 -26.02
N ILE A 75 3.52 -10.18 -26.85
CA ILE A 75 2.96 -11.42 -27.39
C ILE A 75 3.49 -11.57 -28.83
N PRO A 76 4.05 -12.74 -29.20
CA PRO A 76 4.50 -12.97 -30.58
C PRO A 76 3.40 -12.67 -31.59
N ASP A 77 3.78 -12.03 -32.70
CA ASP A 77 2.91 -11.65 -33.81
C ASP A 77 1.76 -10.68 -33.47
N ASP A 78 1.73 -10.15 -32.24
CA ASP A 78 0.84 -9.07 -31.84
C ASP A 78 1.63 -7.79 -31.56
N ARG A 79 1.27 -6.71 -32.27
CA ARG A 79 1.95 -5.42 -32.16
C ARG A 79 1.44 -4.56 -31.00
N ARG A 80 0.41 -5.01 -30.29
CA ARG A 80 -0.20 -4.28 -29.18
C ARG A 80 0.56 -4.54 -27.87
N ASP A 81 0.59 -3.52 -27.04
CA ASP A 81 1.05 -3.63 -25.66
C ASP A 81 0.03 -4.42 -24.84
N HIS A 82 0.51 -5.48 -24.19
CA HIS A 82 -0.29 -6.27 -23.25
C HIS A 82 0.21 -6.08 -21.82
N PHE A 83 -0.72 -6.03 -20.89
CA PHE A 83 -0.45 -5.73 -19.49
C PHE A 83 -0.89 -6.90 -18.61
N THR A 84 -0.15 -7.15 -17.54
CA THR A 84 -0.50 -8.09 -16.47
C THR A 84 -0.02 -7.54 -15.12
N THR A 85 -0.30 -8.22 -14.01
CA THR A 85 0.29 -7.92 -12.70
C THR A 85 1.34 -8.96 -12.33
N PRO A 86 2.20 -8.68 -11.33
CA PRO A 86 2.91 -9.76 -10.64
C PRO A 86 1.94 -10.81 -10.09
N GLU A 87 2.33 -12.09 -10.09
CA GLU A 87 1.49 -13.19 -9.58
C GLU A 87 1.57 -13.31 -8.05
N ASP A 88 2.73 -13.02 -7.46
CA ASP A 88 2.94 -13.11 -6.02
C ASP A 88 2.35 -11.88 -5.30
N VAL A 89 1.36 -12.12 -4.45
CA VAL A 89 0.71 -11.09 -3.61
C VAL A 89 1.73 -10.38 -2.70
N TRP A 90 2.77 -11.09 -2.25
CA TRP A 90 3.84 -10.47 -1.46
C TRP A 90 4.69 -9.52 -2.29
N GLN A 91 4.94 -9.85 -3.55
CA GLN A 91 5.61 -8.93 -4.47
C GLN A 91 4.77 -7.67 -4.70
N ILE A 92 3.45 -7.82 -4.90
CA ILE A 92 2.52 -6.69 -5.02
C ILE A 92 2.59 -5.79 -3.78
N LEU A 93 2.51 -6.38 -2.58
CA LEU A 93 2.59 -5.64 -1.32
C LEU A 93 3.92 -4.88 -1.17
N ARG A 94 5.04 -5.52 -1.51
CA ARG A 94 6.37 -4.88 -1.46
C ARG A 94 6.45 -3.69 -2.42
N VAL A 95 5.94 -3.84 -3.65
CA VAL A 95 5.89 -2.74 -4.63
C VAL A 95 5.06 -1.58 -4.10
N LEU A 96 3.87 -1.85 -3.57
CA LEU A 96 3.00 -0.82 -2.99
C LEU A 96 3.67 -0.07 -1.84
N ALA A 97 4.30 -0.81 -0.91
CA ALA A 97 4.98 -0.21 0.23
C ALA A 97 6.17 0.65 -0.18
N GLU A 98 6.98 0.18 -1.14
CA GLU A 98 8.15 0.91 -1.63
C GLU A 98 7.74 2.19 -2.37
N GLU A 99 6.76 2.10 -3.28
CA GLU A 99 6.27 3.28 -4.01
C GLU A 99 5.61 4.28 -3.06
N ARG A 100 4.86 3.81 -2.06
CA ARG A 100 4.27 4.66 -1.04
C ARG A 100 5.34 5.41 -0.24
N LYS A 101 6.37 4.69 0.23
CA LYS A 101 7.50 5.29 0.94
C LYS A 101 8.16 6.35 0.07
N LYS A 102 8.53 6.00 -1.16
CA LYS A 102 9.23 6.87 -2.10
C LYS A 102 8.45 8.14 -2.44
N ARG A 103 7.13 8.04 -2.60
CA ARG A 103 6.28 9.14 -3.06
C ARG A 103 5.77 10.04 -1.93
N GLU A 104 5.51 9.46 -0.75
CA GLU A 104 4.83 10.18 0.35
C GLU A 104 5.75 10.36 1.57
N VAL A 105 6.54 9.35 1.93
CA VAL A 105 7.32 9.36 3.19
C VAL A 105 8.67 10.04 3.01
N ASP A 106 9.46 9.64 2.01
CA ASP A 106 10.81 10.17 1.78
C ASP A 106 10.83 11.70 1.55
N PRO A 107 9.90 12.29 0.75
CA PRO A 107 9.83 13.75 0.60
C PRO A 107 9.46 14.46 1.90
N THR A 108 8.53 13.89 2.67
CA THR A 108 8.12 14.45 3.97
C THR A 108 9.27 14.46 4.96
N LEU A 109 10.06 13.38 5.04
CA LEU A 109 11.27 13.33 5.88
C LEU A 109 12.29 14.39 5.48
N SER A 110 12.46 14.62 4.17
CA SER A 110 13.39 15.63 3.64
C SER A 110 12.97 17.03 4.05
N VAL A 111 11.69 17.39 3.88
CA VAL A 111 11.14 18.68 4.30
C VAL A 111 11.22 18.88 5.81
N LEU A 112 10.87 17.86 6.61
CA LEU A 112 10.98 17.96 8.07
C LEU A 112 12.42 18.20 8.50
N ARG A 113 13.40 17.54 7.87
CA ARG A 113 14.83 17.79 8.15
C ARG A 113 15.24 19.22 7.82
N GLU A 114 14.81 19.75 6.68
CA GLU A 114 15.07 21.15 6.29
C GLU A 114 14.50 22.15 7.30
N LEU A 115 13.26 21.95 7.74
CA LEU A 115 12.60 22.80 8.75
C LEU A 115 13.31 22.73 10.12
N LEU A 116 13.80 21.56 10.50
CA LEU A 116 14.54 21.35 11.75
C LEU A 116 15.96 21.95 11.73
N MET A 117 16.53 22.23 10.55
CA MET A 117 17.83 22.90 10.42
C MET A 117 17.74 24.43 10.52
N GLN A 118 16.53 25.01 10.47
CA GLN A 118 16.36 26.46 10.58
C GLN A 118 16.59 26.94 12.02
N THR A 119 17.08 28.16 12.19
CA THR A 119 17.21 28.78 13.52
C THR A 119 15.86 29.38 13.92
N PRO A 120 15.23 28.94 15.03
CA PRO A 120 13.96 29.49 15.47
C PRO A 120 14.14 30.90 16.04
N THR A 121 13.34 31.84 15.57
CA THR A 121 13.38 33.27 15.92
C THR A 121 12.39 33.66 17.01
N SER A 122 11.43 32.78 17.33
CA SER A 122 10.41 33.00 18.35
C SER A 122 10.19 31.79 19.25
N GLU A 123 9.49 31.98 20.37
CA GLU A 123 9.09 30.88 21.25
C GLU A 123 8.10 29.93 20.57
N ALA A 124 7.19 30.47 19.74
CA ALA A 124 6.27 29.67 18.95
C ALA A 124 7.01 28.76 17.96
N GLU A 125 8.05 29.26 17.29
CA GLU A 125 8.89 28.45 16.38
C GLU A 125 9.70 27.39 17.13
N ARG A 126 10.24 27.72 18.31
CA ARG A 126 10.92 26.71 19.17
C ARG A 126 9.98 25.57 19.54
N HIS A 127 8.75 25.90 19.95
CA HIS A 127 7.74 24.88 20.26
C HIS A 127 7.38 24.05 19.02
N ALA A 128 7.15 24.70 17.87
CA ALA A 128 6.82 24.01 16.62
C ALA A 128 7.94 23.06 16.19
N GLN A 129 9.20 23.49 16.23
CA GLN A 129 10.35 22.64 15.91
C GLN A 129 10.48 21.45 16.87
N ALA A 130 10.22 21.61 18.16
CA ALA A 130 10.21 20.48 19.09
C ALA A 130 9.17 19.43 18.69
N ARG A 131 7.95 19.84 18.33
CA ARG A 131 6.90 18.94 17.85
C ARG A 131 7.25 18.28 16.51
N MET A 132 7.86 19.03 15.59
CA MET A 132 8.36 18.49 14.32
C MET A 132 9.47 17.46 14.53
N ALA A 133 10.36 17.67 15.52
CA ALA A 133 11.44 16.75 15.84
C ALA A 133 10.90 15.40 16.37
N GLU A 134 9.89 15.43 17.23
CA GLU A 134 9.20 14.23 17.70
C GLU A 134 8.58 13.44 16.53
N MET A 135 7.91 14.14 15.61
CA MET A 135 7.30 13.56 14.41
C MET A 135 8.35 12.97 13.47
N HIS A 136 9.39 13.74 13.13
CA HIS A 136 10.50 13.29 12.28
C HIS A 136 11.12 12.02 12.88
N GLY A 137 11.46 12.03 14.18
CA GLY A 137 12.05 10.88 14.83
C GLY A 137 11.17 9.63 14.80
N LEU A 138 9.84 9.77 14.92
CA LEU A 138 8.93 8.63 14.80
C LEU A 138 8.88 8.07 13.37
N ILE A 139 8.72 8.93 12.37
CA ILE A 139 8.64 8.53 10.96
C ILE A 139 9.97 7.88 10.53
N GLU A 140 11.10 8.44 10.96
CA GLU A 140 12.43 7.90 10.69
C GLU A 140 12.60 6.49 11.27
N ARG A 141 12.23 6.28 12.55
CA ARG A 141 12.28 4.94 13.17
C ARG A 141 11.41 3.92 12.43
N LEU A 142 10.18 4.30 12.05
CA LEU A 142 9.29 3.43 11.28
C LEU A 142 9.87 3.10 9.91
N THR A 143 10.49 4.08 9.27
CA THR A 143 11.11 3.90 7.95
C THR A 143 12.34 3.01 8.03
N THR A 144 13.22 3.19 9.01
CA THR A 144 14.36 2.30 9.24
C THR A 144 13.91 0.87 9.52
N TRP A 145 12.89 0.69 10.36
CA TRP A 145 12.32 -0.63 10.61
C TRP A 145 11.77 -1.26 9.32
N TYR A 146 11.04 -0.49 8.49
CA TYR A 146 10.60 -0.95 7.18
C TYR A 146 11.76 -1.39 6.28
N GLU A 147 12.85 -0.63 6.23
CA GLU A 147 14.05 -0.95 5.46
C GLU A 147 14.72 -2.26 5.89
N ASP A 148 14.64 -2.62 7.17
CA ASP A 148 15.14 -3.91 7.66
C ASP A 148 14.16 -5.04 7.35
N VAL A 149 12.86 -4.80 7.53
CA VAL A 149 11.80 -5.77 7.26
C VAL A 149 11.73 -6.11 5.78
N LYS A 150 11.87 -5.13 4.87
CA LYS A 150 11.75 -5.37 3.41
C LYS A 150 12.82 -6.31 2.84
N LYS A 151 13.96 -6.44 3.53
CA LYS A 151 15.06 -7.36 3.18
C LYS A 151 14.78 -8.81 3.58
N LEU A 152 13.71 -9.06 4.34
CA LEU A 152 13.36 -10.39 4.78
C LEU A 152 12.67 -11.19 3.67
N GLU A 153 13.05 -12.47 3.60
CA GLU A 153 12.34 -13.47 2.81
C GLU A 153 10.87 -13.56 3.23
N THR A 154 10.00 -13.90 2.28
CA THR A 154 8.54 -13.93 2.47
C THR A 154 8.11 -14.78 3.67
N GLU A 155 8.77 -15.93 3.90
CA GLU A 155 8.47 -16.80 5.04
C GLU A 155 8.76 -16.15 6.39
N ARG A 156 9.86 -15.39 6.48
CA ARG A 156 10.26 -14.69 7.72
C ARG A 156 9.32 -13.52 8.01
N LEU A 157 8.87 -12.82 6.97
CA LEU A 157 7.84 -11.79 7.09
C LEU A 157 6.53 -12.36 7.61
N ALA A 158 6.08 -13.48 7.05
CA ALA A 158 4.86 -14.15 7.50
C ALA A 158 4.98 -14.60 8.97
N ALA A 159 6.12 -15.16 9.36
CA ALA A 159 6.39 -15.53 10.74
C ALA A 159 6.39 -14.31 11.68
N LEU A 160 6.96 -13.18 11.27
CA LEU A 160 6.97 -11.94 12.03
C LEU A 160 5.55 -11.38 12.26
N LEU A 161 4.70 -11.37 11.22
CA LEU A 161 3.29 -10.99 11.37
C LEU A 161 2.54 -11.94 12.31
N ALA A 162 2.78 -13.24 12.21
CA ALA A 162 2.15 -14.24 13.08
C ALA A 162 2.60 -14.12 14.55
N LEU A 163 3.85 -13.73 14.80
CA LEU A 163 4.37 -13.45 16.13
C LEU A 163 3.71 -12.21 16.75
N GLY A 164 3.49 -11.15 15.96
CA GLY A 164 2.75 -9.97 16.41
C GLY A 164 1.37 -10.33 16.98
N ALA A 165 0.61 -11.18 16.28
CA ALA A 165 -0.69 -11.66 16.74
C ALA A 165 -0.61 -12.47 18.06
N LYS A 166 0.50 -13.18 18.31
CA LYS A 166 0.73 -13.92 19.56
C LYS A 166 1.12 -12.99 20.71
N VAL A 167 1.90 -11.93 20.45
CA VAL A 167 2.26 -10.93 21.45
C VAL A 167 1.03 -10.18 21.94
N THR A 168 0.11 -9.78 21.04
CA THR A 168 -1.16 -9.16 21.43
C THR A 168 -1.98 -10.09 22.32
N ARG A 169 -2.11 -11.37 21.96
CA ARG A 169 -2.81 -12.36 22.79
C ARG A 169 -2.17 -12.58 24.16
N LEU A 170 -0.84 -12.54 24.24
CA LEU A 170 -0.11 -12.69 25.50
C LEU A 170 -0.32 -11.48 26.42
N LEU A 171 -0.31 -10.27 25.85
CA LEU A 171 -0.59 -9.03 26.57
C LEU A 171 -2.04 -9.02 27.08
N GLU A 172 -3.01 -9.37 26.24
CA GLU A 172 -4.41 -9.51 26.64
C GLU A 172 -4.61 -10.58 27.74
N ALA A 173 -3.90 -11.71 27.65
CA ALA A 173 -3.95 -12.76 28.67
C ALA A 173 -3.34 -12.29 30.00
N LYS A 174 -2.21 -11.56 29.95
CA LYS A 174 -1.59 -10.96 31.13
C LYS A 174 -2.53 -9.94 31.78
N ASP A 175 -3.19 -9.09 31.01
CA ASP A 175 -4.15 -8.10 31.52
C ASP A 175 -5.36 -8.76 32.17
N ARG A 176 -5.86 -9.87 31.61
CA ARG A 176 -6.93 -10.68 32.25
C ARG A 176 -6.48 -11.31 33.57
N VAL A 177 -5.28 -11.87 33.62
CA VAL A 177 -4.74 -12.48 34.86
C VAL A 177 -4.49 -11.41 35.93
N VAL A 178 -3.95 -10.25 35.56
CA VAL A 178 -3.75 -9.13 36.50
C VAL A 178 -5.09 -8.57 36.99
N GLY A 179 -6.10 -8.47 36.11
CA GLY A 179 -7.47 -8.07 36.48
C GLY A 179 -8.14 -9.04 37.46
N LEU A 180 -8.00 -10.35 37.25
CA LEU A 180 -8.53 -11.40 38.14
C LEU A 180 -7.82 -11.41 39.51
N VAL A 181 -6.52 -11.13 39.56
CA VAL A 181 -5.76 -11.06 40.82
C VAL A 181 -6.09 -9.79 41.61
N ARG A 182 -6.42 -8.68 40.95
CA ARG A 182 -6.87 -7.43 41.60
C ARG A 182 -8.28 -7.56 42.17
N GLY A 183 -9.21 -8.18 41.44
CA GLY A 183 -10.59 -8.42 41.92
C GLY A 183 -10.71 -9.39 43.09
N ARG A 184 -9.68 -10.19 43.39
CA ARG A 184 -9.63 -11.12 44.54
C ARG A 184 -9.07 -10.51 45.83
N LYS A 185 -8.54 -9.28 45.78
CA LYS A 185 -7.97 -8.58 46.95
C LYS A 185 -8.93 -7.54 47.56
N GLU A 186 -10.09 -7.30 46.95
CA GLU A 186 -11.08 -6.29 47.37
C GLU A 186 -12.44 -6.90 47.80
N GLY A 187 -12.52 -8.22 48.01
CA GLY A 187 -13.70 -8.91 48.56
C GLY A 187 -13.32 -9.79 49.73
#